data_AF-A0A0F9MFN1-F1
#
_entry.id   AF-A0A0F9MFN1-F1
#
_cell.length_a   1.000
_cell.length_b   1.000
_cell.length_c   1.000
_cell.angle_alpha   90.00
_cell.angle_beta   90.00
_cell.angle_gamma   90.00
#
_symmetry.space_group_name_H-M   'P 1'
#
loop_
_entity.id
_entity.type
_entity.pdbx_description
1 polymer ?
#
loop_
_entity_poly.entity_id
_entity_poly.type
_entity_poly.pdbx_seq_one_letter_code
_entity_poly.pdbx_strand_id
1 'polypeptide(L)'
;MTQQNMYLKNRALTDFNGISPSDSVFVVGDGTKFVGESGSTALTSLGAAADADVTKKDASVAYTSTGVGFRDENDMLSNDATAPPSQQSVSAFLYSQLTYDGDVLTYDGDVLTYI
;
A
#
# COMPACT_ATOMS: atom_id res chain seq x y z
N MET A 1 9.47 2.65 53.06
CA MET A 1 8.65 3.28 52.00
C MET A 1 7.73 4.28 52.68
N THR A 2 7.77 5.55 52.33
CA THR A 2 6.83 6.57 52.85
C THR A 2 5.39 6.17 52.49
N GLN A 3 4.40 6.56 53.30
CA GLN A 3 2.99 6.20 53.06
C GLN A 3 2.51 6.56 51.64
N GLN A 4 3.06 7.64 51.07
CA GLN A 4 2.84 8.05 49.68
C GLN A 4 3.29 6.98 48.66
N ASN A 5 4.43 6.32 48.89
CA ASN A 5 4.94 5.27 48.02
C ASN A 5 4.15 3.95 48.14
N MET A 6 3.54 3.69 49.30
CA MET A 6 2.58 2.59 49.47
C MET A 6 1.26 2.90 48.75
N TYR A 7 0.74 4.12 48.87
CA TYR A 7 -0.51 4.53 48.22
C TYR A 7 -0.44 4.50 46.68
N LEU A 8 0.68 4.98 46.11
CA LEU A 8 0.91 4.94 44.66
C LEU A 8 1.04 3.52 44.11
N LYS A 9 1.78 2.65 44.80
CA LYS A 9 1.89 1.23 44.44
C LYS A 9 0.56 0.49 44.55
N ASN A 10 -0.21 0.81 45.60
CA ASN A 10 -1.52 0.21 45.82
C ASN A 10 -2.51 0.62 44.74
N ARG A 11 -2.46 1.85 44.22
CA ARG A 11 -3.35 2.32 43.15
C ARG A 11 -3.14 1.53 41.85
N ALA A 12 -1.90 1.44 41.36
CA ALA A 12 -1.60 0.67 40.15
C ALA A 12 -1.98 -0.81 40.33
N LEU A 13 -1.69 -1.39 41.50
CA LEU A 13 -2.06 -2.77 41.80
C LEU A 13 -3.59 -2.97 41.92
N THR A 14 -4.32 -1.94 42.38
CA THR A 14 -5.80 -1.95 42.42
C THR A 14 -6.38 -2.00 41.02
N ASP A 15 -5.83 -1.22 40.08
CA ASP A 15 -6.28 -1.22 38.68
C ASP A 15 -6.09 -2.60 38.03
N PHE A 16 -4.93 -3.23 38.24
CA PHE A 16 -4.68 -4.59 37.77
C PHE A 16 -5.59 -5.65 38.42
N ASN A 17 -5.87 -5.54 39.71
CA ASN A 17 -6.74 -6.49 40.43
C ASN A 17 -8.21 -6.42 39.97
N GLY A 18 -8.62 -5.30 39.34
CA GLY A 18 -9.94 -5.15 38.73
C GLY A 18 -10.07 -5.79 37.35
N ILE A 19 -8.98 -6.21 36.72
CA ILE A 19 -8.98 -6.86 35.41
C ILE A 19 -9.14 -8.37 35.62
N SER A 20 -10.24 -8.93 35.12
CA SER A 20 -10.42 -10.39 35.13
C SER A 20 -9.44 -11.04 34.14
N PRO A 21 -8.58 -11.98 34.58
CA PRO A 21 -7.78 -12.78 33.66
C PRO A 21 -8.73 -13.59 32.77
N SER A 22 -8.64 -13.38 31.48
CA SER A 22 -9.43 -14.08 30.48
C SER A 22 -8.60 -14.28 29.23
N ASP A 23 -8.91 -15.32 28.46
CA ASP A 23 -8.25 -15.52 27.18
C ASP A 23 -8.49 -14.33 26.25
N SER A 24 -7.52 -14.05 25.38
CA SER A 24 -7.56 -12.95 24.40
C SER A 24 -7.76 -11.53 24.97
N VAL A 25 -7.53 -11.32 26.28
CA VAL A 25 -7.50 -10.00 26.92
C VAL A 25 -6.06 -9.49 27.03
N PHE A 26 -5.81 -8.29 26.50
CA PHE A 26 -4.55 -7.57 26.63
C PHE A 26 -4.69 -6.48 27.69
N VAL A 27 -3.65 -6.29 28.51
CA VAL A 27 -3.63 -5.18 29.47
C VAL A 27 -2.94 -3.98 28.84
N VAL A 28 -3.67 -2.88 28.71
CA VAL A 28 -3.17 -1.62 28.13
C VAL A 28 -3.42 -0.46 29.08
N GLY A 29 -2.66 0.63 28.93
CA GLY A 29 -2.89 1.87 29.66
C GLY A 29 -3.84 2.79 28.88
N ASP A 30 -4.89 3.30 29.53
CA ASP A 30 -5.88 4.21 28.91
C ASP A 30 -5.54 5.71 29.09
N GLY A 31 -4.33 6.01 29.59
CA GLY A 31 -3.88 7.36 29.96
C GLY A 31 -4.19 7.75 31.40
N THR A 32 -5.03 7.00 32.12
CA THR A 32 -5.37 7.23 33.53
C THR A 32 -5.11 5.99 34.42
N LYS A 33 -5.41 4.79 33.92
CA LYS A 33 -5.27 3.48 34.61
C LYS A 33 -4.95 2.36 33.61
N PHE A 34 -4.79 1.14 34.13
CA PHE A 34 -4.75 -0.07 33.31
C PHE A 34 -6.16 -0.62 33.07
N VAL A 35 -6.40 -1.08 31.85
CA VAL A 35 -7.66 -1.69 31.41
C VAL A 35 -7.39 -2.99 30.65
N GLY A 36 -8.33 -3.94 30.76
CA GLY A 36 -8.33 -5.15 29.94
C GLY A 36 -9.11 -4.92 28.66
N GLU A 37 -8.49 -5.16 27.51
CA GLU A 37 -9.08 -4.92 26.19
C GLU A 37 -8.99 -6.16 25.29
N SER A 38 -9.88 -6.24 24.29
CA SER A 38 -9.73 -7.22 23.21
C SER A 38 -8.52 -6.89 22.34
N GLY A 39 -7.96 -7.88 21.63
CA GLY A 39 -6.78 -7.66 20.77
C GLY A 39 -6.96 -6.55 19.72
N SER A 40 -8.14 -6.44 19.09
CA SER A 40 -8.42 -5.38 18.10
C SER A 40 -8.51 -3.99 18.73
N THR A 41 -9.09 -3.89 19.93
CA THR A 41 -9.16 -2.64 20.70
C THR A 41 -7.76 -2.23 21.16
N ALA A 42 -6.98 -3.16 21.70
CA ALA A 42 -5.62 -2.93 22.17
C ALA A 42 -4.69 -2.44 21.04
N LEU A 43 -4.80 -3.01 19.83
CA LEU A 43 -4.08 -2.52 18.66
C LEU A 43 -4.40 -1.05 18.37
N THR A 44 -5.68 -0.65 18.49
CA THR A 44 -6.12 0.74 18.28
C THR A 44 -5.60 1.65 19.37
N SER A 45 -5.71 1.24 20.64
CA SER A 45 -5.22 1.98 21.80
C SER A 45 -3.71 2.23 21.77
N LEU A 46 -2.95 1.28 21.23
CA LEU A 46 -1.49 1.41 21.02
C LEU A 46 -1.12 2.22 19.76
N GLY A 47 -2.10 2.66 18.97
CA GLY A 47 -1.88 3.33 17.69
C GLY A 47 -1.28 2.41 16.61
N ALA A 48 -1.31 1.09 16.83
CA ALA A 48 -0.79 0.07 15.92
C ALA A 48 -1.87 -0.50 14.99
N ALA A 49 -3.14 -0.16 15.20
CA ALA A 49 -4.23 -0.49 14.29
C ALA A 49 -3.99 0.21 12.96
N ALA A 50 -3.39 -0.53 12.04
CA ALA A 50 -3.04 -0.12 10.69
C ALA A 50 -2.40 1.28 10.66
N ASP A 51 -1.09 1.30 10.93
CA ASP A 51 -0.28 2.09 10.00
C ASP A 51 -0.68 1.60 8.61
N ALA A 52 -1.28 2.47 7.81
CA ALA A 52 -1.61 2.21 6.42
C ALA A 52 -0.35 1.89 5.59
N ASP A 53 0.79 1.62 6.21
CA ASP A 53 2.05 1.23 5.61
C ASP A 53 1.96 -0.12 4.90
N VAL A 54 1.13 -1.10 5.29
CA VAL A 54 0.90 -2.24 4.35
C VAL A 54 0.23 -1.75 3.06
N THR A 55 -0.55 -0.68 3.12
CA THR A 55 -1.21 -0.01 1.99
C THR A 55 -0.34 1.08 1.33
N LYS A 56 0.76 1.54 1.97
CA LYS A 56 1.67 2.61 1.48
C LYS A 56 3.08 2.12 1.13
N LYS A 57 3.57 1.07 1.78
CA LYS A 57 4.78 0.30 1.45
C LYS A 57 4.58 -0.47 0.15
N ASP A 58 3.35 -0.88 -0.11
CA ASP A 58 2.90 -1.18 -1.45
C ASP A 58 2.31 0.09 -2.10
N ALA A 59 3.13 1.12 -2.28
CA ALA A 59 2.85 2.18 -3.25
C ALA A 59 2.82 1.64 -4.69
N SER A 60 3.04 0.33 -4.90
CA SER A 60 2.66 -0.39 -6.12
C SER A 60 1.16 -0.78 -6.14
N VAL A 61 0.39 -0.49 -5.08
CA VAL A 61 -1.08 -0.25 -5.12
C VAL A 61 -1.41 1.21 -5.46
N ALA A 62 -0.51 1.92 -6.15
CA ALA A 62 -0.90 3.00 -7.05
C ALA A 62 -1.58 2.46 -8.34
N TYR A 63 -1.98 1.18 -8.36
CA TYR A 63 -3.11 0.69 -9.15
C TYR A 63 -4.42 1.15 -8.47
N THR A 64 -4.60 2.45 -8.37
CA THR A 64 -5.84 3.06 -7.92
C THR A 64 -6.95 2.67 -8.90
N SER A 65 -8.11 2.30 -8.35
CA SER A 65 -9.51 2.21 -8.85
C SER A 65 -9.94 2.53 -10.31
N THR A 66 -9.05 2.88 -11.22
CA THR A 66 -9.22 2.91 -12.67
C THR A 66 -8.11 2.06 -13.27
N GLY A 67 -8.33 0.75 -13.31
CA GLY A 67 -7.33 -0.25 -13.64
C GLY A 67 -6.70 -0.08 -15.02
N VAL A 68 -5.58 0.64 -15.07
CA VAL A 68 -4.62 0.65 -16.17
C VAL A 68 -3.21 0.78 -15.60
N GLY A 69 -2.81 -0.21 -14.80
CA GLY A 69 -1.40 -0.56 -14.70
C GLY A 69 -0.94 -0.87 -16.12
N PHE A 70 -0.02 -0.07 -16.64
CA PHE A 70 0.61 -0.31 -17.93
C PHE A 70 1.44 -1.60 -17.83
N ARG A 71 0.78 -2.75 -17.93
CA ARG A 71 1.43 -4.03 -18.16
C ARG A 71 1.89 -4.00 -19.61
N ASP A 72 3.19 -4.06 -19.85
CA ASP A 72 3.63 -4.64 -21.10
C ASP A 72 3.30 -6.14 -21.00
N GLU A 73 2.31 -6.56 -21.78
CA GLU A 73 1.98 -7.96 -21.88
C GLU A 73 3.04 -8.55 -22.84
N ASN A 74 3.98 -9.34 -22.30
CA ASN A 74 4.86 -10.29 -23.00
C ASN A 74 5.99 -9.81 -23.96
N ASP A 75 6.64 -8.65 -23.76
CA ASP A 75 7.77 -8.23 -24.61
C ASP A 75 7.39 -8.12 -26.11
N MET A 76 6.11 -7.79 -26.37
CA MET A 76 5.52 -7.73 -27.72
C MET A 76 5.62 -9.03 -28.53
N LEU A 77 5.85 -10.17 -27.89
CA LEU A 77 6.06 -11.46 -28.55
C LEU A 77 4.76 -12.16 -28.98
N SER A 78 3.58 -11.71 -28.51
CA SER A 78 2.28 -12.20 -28.96
C SER A 78 1.24 -11.08 -29.15
N ASN A 79 0.30 -11.30 -30.06
CA ASN A 79 -0.83 -10.41 -30.35
C ASN A 79 -2.02 -10.58 -29.38
N ASP A 80 -1.85 -11.32 -28.29
CA ASP A 80 -2.89 -11.62 -27.30
C ASP A 80 -3.11 -10.51 -26.25
N ALA A 81 -2.81 -9.25 -26.58
CA ALA A 81 -2.95 -8.14 -25.65
C ALA A 81 -4.44 -7.90 -25.30
N THR A 82 -4.83 -8.28 -24.09
CA THR A 82 -6.19 -8.07 -23.55
C THR A 82 -6.34 -6.76 -22.77
N ALA A 83 -5.26 -5.99 -22.64
CA ALA A 83 -5.20 -4.70 -21.96
C ALA A 83 -5.22 -3.52 -22.96
N PRO A 84 -5.77 -2.34 -22.59
CA PRO A 84 -5.70 -1.15 -23.44
C PRO A 84 -4.23 -0.79 -23.73
N PRO A 85 -3.91 -0.36 -24.97
CA PRO A 85 -2.54 -0.10 -25.37
C PRO A 85 -1.91 0.96 -24.45
N SER A 86 -0.77 0.63 -23.85
CA SER A 86 0.05 1.61 -23.14
C SER A 86 0.68 2.59 -24.14
N GLN A 87 1.05 3.80 -23.71
CA GLN A 87 1.77 4.74 -24.60
C GLN A 87 3.06 4.14 -25.17
N GLN A 88 3.65 3.13 -24.51
CA GLN A 88 4.82 2.42 -25.02
C GLN A 88 4.48 1.48 -26.19
N SER A 89 3.29 0.85 -26.19
CA SER A 89 2.82 0.00 -27.29
C SER A 89 2.56 0.80 -28.58
N VAL A 90 2.01 2.02 -28.45
CA VAL A 90 1.75 2.91 -29.59
C VAL A 90 3.06 3.38 -30.23
N SER A 91 4.03 3.82 -29.41
CA SER A 91 5.34 4.20 -29.92
C SER A 91 6.04 3.03 -30.61
N ALA A 92 5.98 1.81 -30.07
CA ALA A 92 6.59 0.63 -30.69
C ALA A 92 5.99 0.28 -32.07
N PHE A 93 4.67 0.33 -32.23
CA PHE A 93 4.00 0.11 -33.53
C PHE A 93 4.37 1.18 -34.57
N LEU A 94 4.42 2.45 -34.15
CA LEU A 94 4.82 3.54 -35.02
C LEU A 94 6.30 3.40 -35.42
N TYR A 95 7.19 3.14 -34.47
CA TYR A 95 8.61 2.90 -34.74
C TYR A 95 8.85 1.66 -35.61
N SER A 96 8.10 0.57 -35.45
CA SER A 96 8.27 -0.63 -36.30
C SER A 96 7.87 -0.37 -37.75
N GLN A 97 6.78 0.37 -38.00
CA GLN A 97 6.42 0.77 -39.37
C GLN A 97 7.45 1.69 -39.99
N LEU A 98 8.05 2.60 -39.22
CA LEU A 98 9.09 3.50 -39.71
C LEU A 98 10.48 2.86 -39.86
N THR A 99 10.74 1.72 -39.20
CA THR A 99 12.07 1.06 -39.19
C THR A 99 12.18 -0.08 -40.21
N TYR A 100 11.06 -0.60 -40.77
CA TYR A 100 11.11 -1.81 -41.60
C TYR A 100 11.65 -1.62 -43.03
N ASP A 101 12.08 -0.43 -43.47
CA ASP A 101 12.68 -0.32 -44.80
C ASP A 101 13.86 0.65 -44.88
N GLY A 102 14.78 0.58 -43.90
CA GLY A 102 16.18 1.00 -44.06
C GLY A 102 16.49 2.44 -44.49
N ASP A 103 15.48 3.29 -44.66
CA ASP A 103 15.58 4.59 -45.30
C ASP A 103 14.69 5.60 -44.59
N VAL A 104 15.11 6.87 -44.65
CA VAL A 104 14.59 7.92 -43.77
C VAL A 104 13.25 8.42 -44.27
N LEU A 105 12.17 7.91 -43.68
CA LEU A 105 10.84 8.50 -43.81
C LEU A 105 10.82 9.87 -43.12
N THR A 106 10.68 10.94 -43.91
CA THR A 106 10.48 12.31 -43.40
C THR A 106 9.00 12.64 -43.41
N TYR A 107 8.48 13.16 -42.29
CA TYR A 107 7.07 13.55 -42.16
C TYR A 107 6.95 15.08 -42.06
N ASP A 108 6.45 15.70 -43.13
CA ASP A 108 6.27 17.17 -43.22
C ASP A 108 4.90 17.66 -42.73
N GLY A 109 4.19 16.83 -41.97
CA GLY A 109 2.93 17.22 -41.32
C GLY A 109 1.65 16.76 -42.02
N ASP A 110 1.68 16.36 -43.29
CA ASP A 110 0.51 15.85 -44.03
C ASP A 110 0.77 14.59 -44.87
N VAL A 111 1.96 14.42 -45.45
CA VAL A 111 2.27 13.29 -46.34
C VAL A 111 3.58 12.62 -45.89
N LEU A 112 3.58 11.29 -45.75
CA LEU A 112 4.81 10.53 -45.64
C LEU A 112 5.36 10.26 -47.04
N THR A 113 6.60 10.67 -47.26
CA THR A 113 7.32 10.40 -48.51
C THR A 113 8.54 9.53 -48.21
N TYR A 114 8.75 8.51 -49.03
CA TYR A 114 9.97 7.71 -49.04
C TYR A 114 10.98 8.40 -49.96
N ILE A 115 12.20 8.69 -49.48
CA ILE A 115 13.23 9.47 -50.19
C ILE A 115 14.35 8.53 -50.62
#